data_AF-K2ABR7-F1
#
_entry.id   AF-K2ABR7-F1
#
_cell.length_a   1.000
_cell.length_b   1.000
_cell.length_c   1.000
_cell.angle_alpha   90.00
_cell.angle_beta   90.00
_cell.angle_gamma   90.00
#
_symmetry.space_group_name_H-M   'P 1'
#
loop_
_entity.id
_entity.type
_entity.pdbx_description
1 polymer ?
#
loop_
_entity_poly.entity_id
_entity_poly.type
_entity_poly.pdbx_seq_one_letter_code
_entity_poly.pdbx_strand_id
1 'polypeptide(L)'
;MGKQILMTRGNLTTFSISNDVAKYFAIIPAMMLSIYPQLNVLNVMHLASPFSAILSAVIFNALIIPVLVPLALKGTKFRPMPAEKLLIHNLLIYGLGGMIAPFVGIKAIDMVVALFA
;
A
#
# COMPACT_ATOMS: atom_id res chain seq x y z
N MET A 1 26.96 -0.95 -9.66
CA MET A 1 25.87 0.00 -9.97
C MET A 1 24.70 -0.64 -10.72
N GLY A 2 24.86 -1.25 -11.90
CA GLY A 2 23.73 -1.77 -12.69
C GLY A 2 22.78 -2.76 -11.97
N LYS A 3 23.33 -3.77 -11.27
CA LYS A 3 22.52 -4.75 -10.51
C LYS A 3 21.69 -4.11 -9.38
N GLN A 4 22.22 -3.07 -8.73
CA GLN A 4 21.54 -2.37 -7.65
C GLN A 4 20.35 -1.54 -8.16
N ILE A 5 20.51 -0.89 -9.31
CA ILE A 5 19.42 -0.13 -9.96
C ILE A 5 18.29 -1.08 -10.39
N LEU A 6 18.63 -2.22 -11.00
CA LEU A 6 17.64 -3.23 -11.40
C LEU A 6 16.86 -3.79 -10.20
N MET A 7 17.55 -4.11 -9.10
CA MET A 7 16.89 -4.59 -7.87
C MET A 7 15.99 -3.54 -7.24
N THR A 8 16.45 -2.29 -7.16
CA THR A 8 15.66 -1.18 -6.59
C THR A 8 14.37 -1.00 -7.38
N ARG A 9 14.46 -1.04 -8.73
CA ARG A 9 13.30 -0.92 -9.61
C ARG A 9 12.30 -2.06 -9.41
N GLY A 10 12.78 -3.31 -9.35
CA GLY A 10 11.93 -4.48 -9.10
C GLY A 10 11.22 -4.40 -7.75
N ASN A 11 11.95 -4.04 -6.70
CA ASN A 11 11.41 -3.91 -5.34
C ASN A 11 10.32 -2.82 -5.24
N LEU A 12 10.54 -1.67 -5.89
CA LEU A 12 9.54 -0.61 -5.96
C LEU A 12 8.29 -1.05 -6.74
N THR A 13 8.46 -1.76 -7.85
CA THR A 13 7.32 -2.30 -8.60
C THR A 13 6.51 -3.27 -7.74
N THR A 14 7.17 -4.19 -7.04
CA THR A 14 6.50 -5.11 -6.10
C THR A 14 5.76 -4.35 -5.01
N PHE A 15 6.40 -3.36 -4.39
CA PHE A 15 5.76 -2.54 -3.36
C PHE A 15 4.53 -1.81 -3.90
N SER A 16 4.65 -1.13 -5.04
CA SER A 16 3.57 -0.36 -5.64
C SER A 16 2.38 -1.23 -6.04
N ILE A 17 2.61 -2.43 -6.59
CA ILE A 17 1.53 -3.37 -6.91
C ILE A 17 0.80 -3.80 -5.64
N SER A 18 1.53 -4.23 -4.61
CA SER A 18 0.92 -4.62 -3.33
C SER A 18 0.15 -3.47 -2.68
N ASN A 19 0.66 -2.24 -2.82
CA ASN A 19 0.01 -1.04 -2.34
C ASN A 19 -1.31 -0.73 -3.08
N ASP A 20 -1.35 -0.91 -4.40
CA ASP A 20 -2.57 -0.73 -5.19
C ASP A 20 -3.65 -1.74 -4.79
N VAL A 21 -3.26 -3.00 -4.56
CA VAL A 21 -4.18 -4.04 -4.07
C VAL A 21 -4.84 -3.61 -2.75
N ALA A 22 -4.05 -3.11 -1.79
CA ALA A 22 -4.60 -2.67 -0.51
C ALA A 22 -5.55 -1.47 -0.63
N LYS A 23 -5.26 -0.51 -1.52
CA LYS A 23 -6.15 0.63 -1.79
C LYS A 23 -7.50 0.18 -2.34
N TYR A 24 -7.55 -0.86 -3.16
CA TYR A 24 -8.82 -1.39 -3.66
C TYR A 24 -9.72 -1.92 -2.53
N PHE A 25 -9.14 -2.50 -1.48
CA PHE A 25 -9.91 -2.91 -0.28
C PHE A 25 -10.50 -1.73 0.49
N ALA A 26 -9.95 -0.52 0.38
CA ALA A 26 -10.54 0.68 0.99
C ALA A 26 -11.65 1.27 0.10
N ILE A 27 -11.38 1.38 -1.20
CA ILE A 27 -12.20 2.16 -2.11
C ILE A 27 -13.42 1.38 -2.62
N ILE A 28 -13.26 0.10 -2.98
CA ILE A 28 -14.35 -0.70 -3.57
C ILE A 28 -15.55 -0.79 -2.63
N PRO A 29 -15.41 -1.14 -1.34
CA PRO A 29 -16.54 -1.16 -0.42
C PRO A 29 -17.17 0.22 -0.30
N ALA A 30 -16.36 1.27 -0.09
CA ALA A 30 -16.84 2.64 0.07
C ALA A 30 -17.71 3.10 -1.12
N MET A 31 -17.26 2.88 -2.36
CA MET A 31 -17.99 3.32 -3.55
C MET A 31 -19.26 2.52 -3.82
N MET A 32 -19.29 1.24 -3.43
CA MET A 32 -20.37 0.33 -3.81
C MET A 32 -21.40 0.11 -2.71
N LEU A 33 -21.13 0.51 -1.46
CA LEU A 33 -22.02 0.31 -0.30
C LEU A 33 -23.43 0.90 -0.49
N SER A 34 -23.56 1.99 -1.24
CA SER A 34 -24.87 2.61 -1.55
C SER A 34 -25.72 1.80 -2.53
N ILE A 35 -25.09 0.96 -3.36
CA ILE A 35 -25.74 0.15 -4.40
C ILE A 35 -25.88 -1.30 -3.94
N TYR A 36 -24.82 -1.85 -3.33
CA TYR A 36 -24.71 -3.22 -2.86
C TYR A 36 -24.26 -3.23 -1.39
N PRO A 37 -25.19 -3.06 -0.43
CA PRO A 37 -24.87 -3.06 1.00
C PRO A 37 -24.18 -4.35 1.48
N GLN A 38 -24.42 -5.45 0.78
CA GLN A 38 -23.81 -6.76 1.02
C GLN A 38 -22.27 -6.72 0.90
N LEU A 39 -21.72 -5.77 0.13
CA LEU A 39 -20.28 -5.59 -0.01
C LEU A 39 -19.62 -4.97 1.24
N ASN A 40 -20.38 -4.64 2.28
CA ASN A 40 -19.81 -4.21 3.55
C ASN A 40 -18.87 -5.27 4.16
N VAL A 41 -19.07 -6.55 3.85
CA VAL A 41 -18.17 -7.63 4.28
C VAL A 41 -16.75 -7.49 3.72
N LEU A 42 -16.59 -6.74 2.62
CA LEU A 42 -15.28 -6.44 2.03
C LEU A 42 -14.60 -5.24 2.70
N ASN A 43 -15.27 -4.55 3.61
CA ASN A 43 -14.67 -3.51 4.45
C ASN A 43 -13.78 -4.14 5.54
N VAL A 44 -12.72 -4.81 5.12
CA VAL A 44 -11.76 -5.51 6.00
C VAL A 44 -11.12 -4.53 7.00
N MET A 45 -10.94 -3.27 6.60
CA MET A 45 -10.38 -2.20 7.43
C MET A 45 -11.41 -1.58 8.40
N HIS A 46 -12.69 -1.95 8.31
CA HIS A 46 -13.78 -1.38 9.10
C HIS A 46 -13.75 0.16 9.10
N LEU A 47 -13.60 0.77 7.92
CA LEU A 47 -13.56 2.23 7.77
C LEU A 47 -14.91 2.85 8.14
N ALA A 48 -14.88 4.05 8.73
CA ALA A 48 -16.03 4.64 9.42
C ALA A 48 -17.19 5.01 8.47
N SER A 49 -16.88 5.58 7.31
CA SER A 49 -17.87 5.96 6.29
C SER A 49 -17.29 5.86 4.88
N PRO A 50 -18.14 5.75 3.84
CA PRO A 50 -17.68 5.84 2.45
C PRO A 50 -16.86 7.09 2.14
N PHE A 51 -17.28 8.24 2.69
CA PHE A 51 -16.61 9.52 2.47
C PHE A 51 -15.23 9.55 3.13
N SER A 52 -15.15 9.21 4.42
CA SER A 52 -13.88 9.17 5.16
C SER A 52 -12.92 8.13 4.58
N ALA A 53 -13.42 6.99 4.09
CA ALA A 53 -12.62 5.96 3.43
C ALA A 53 -11.93 6.48 2.16
N ILE A 54 -12.69 7.13 1.26
CA ILE A 54 -12.14 7.70 0.02
C ILE A 54 -11.14 8.81 0.35
N LEU A 55 -11.49 9.72 1.27
CA LEU A 55 -10.62 10.81 1.69
C LEU A 55 -9.30 10.29 2.28
N SER A 56 -9.38 9.30 3.15
CA SER A 56 -8.21 8.67 3.79
C SER A 56 -7.32 7.96 2.78
N ALA A 57 -7.90 7.25 1.82
CA ALA A 57 -7.15 6.62 0.74
C ALA A 57 -6.41 7.65 -0.13
N VAL A 58 -7.04 8.78 -0.45
CA VAL A 58 -6.40 9.87 -1.21
C VAL A 58 -5.26 10.51 -0.42
N ILE A 59 -5.48 10.84 0.87
CA ILE A 59 -4.45 11.40 1.75
C ILE A 59 -3.27 10.44 1.88
N PHE A 60 -3.52 9.15 2.10
CA PHE A 60 -2.47 8.15 2.19
C PHE A 60 -1.62 8.11 0.91
N ASN A 61 -2.26 8.17 -0.26
CA ASN A 61 -1.57 8.17 -1.55
C ASN A 61 -0.68 9.41 -1.72
N ALA A 62 -1.13 10.57 -1.23
CA ALA A 62 -0.34 11.81 -1.23
C ALA A 62 0.88 11.73 -0.30
N LEU A 63 0.79 10.98 0.81
CA LEU A 63 1.89 10.81 1.77
C LEU A 63 2.88 9.70 1.36
N ILE A 64 2.40 8.59 0.79
CA ILE A 64 3.25 7.44 0.52
C ILE A 64 4.25 7.71 -0.61
N ILE A 65 3.88 8.50 -1.63
CA ILE A 65 4.76 8.85 -2.75
C ILE A 65 6.05 9.54 -2.28
N PRO A 66 6.00 10.68 -1.55
CA PRO A 66 7.22 11.33 -1.07
C PRO A 66 8.03 10.47 -0.10
N VAL A 67 7.39 9.57 0.66
CA VAL A 67 8.10 8.61 1.52
C VAL A 67 8.87 7.56 0.71
N LEU A 68 8.37 7.14 -0.45
CA LEU A 68 9.02 6.16 -1.32
C LEU A 68 10.13 6.76 -2.18
N VAL A 69 10.11 8.06 -2.47
CA VAL A 69 11.15 8.73 -3.28
C VAL A 69 12.56 8.52 -2.70
N PRO A 70 12.83 8.78 -1.39
CA PRO A 70 14.13 8.50 -0.79
C PRO A 70 14.56 7.04 -0.90
N LEU A 71 13.62 6.10 -0.75
CA LEU A 71 13.89 4.66 -0.89
C LEU A 71 14.32 4.32 -2.32
N ALA A 72 13.68 4.93 -3.32
CA ALA A 72 14.03 4.78 -4.72
C ALA A 72 15.40 5.37 -5.07
N LEU A 73 15.76 6.52 -4.47
CA LEU A 73 17.03 7.21 -4.73
C LEU A 73 18.21 6.53 -4.02
N LYS A 74 18.03 6.07 -2.78
CA LYS A 74 19.12 5.45 -1.99
C LYS A 74 19.50 4.07 -2.52
N GLY A 75 18.55 3.39 -3.17
CA GLY A 75 18.73 2.07 -3.75
C GLY A 75 18.86 0.97 -2.70
N THR A 76 18.43 -0.24 -3.06
CA THR A 76 18.45 -1.38 -2.15
C THR A 76 19.82 -2.04 -2.14
N LYS A 77 20.46 -2.21 -0.97
CA LYS A 77 21.79 -2.84 -0.86
C LYS A 77 21.78 -4.23 -1.50
N PHE A 78 22.66 -4.44 -2.48
CA PHE A 78 22.82 -5.75 -3.12
C PHE A 78 23.35 -6.77 -2.09
N ARG A 79 22.67 -7.92 -1.99
CA ARG A 79 23.14 -9.08 -1.22
C ARG A 79 23.43 -10.23 -2.20
N PRO A 80 24.64 -10.82 -2.19
CA PRO A 80 24.96 -11.95 -3.05
C PRO A 80 24.18 -13.18 -2.58
N MET A 81 23.07 -13.48 -3.25
CA MET A 81 22.21 -14.63 -2.99
C MET A 81 21.78 -15.25 -4.33
N PRO A 82 21.45 -16.55 -4.37
CA PRO A 82 20.83 -17.17 -5.54
C PRO A 82 19.57 -16.41 -5.96
N ALA A 83 19.30 -16.34 -7.27
CA ALA A 83 18.22 -15.51 -7.84
C ALA A 83 16.84 -15.83 -7.23
N GLU A 84 16.54 -17.12 -7.03
CA GLU A 84 15.30 -17.59 -6.40
C GLU A 84 15.15 -17.08 -4.97
N LYS A 85 16.18 -17.27 -4.13
CA LYS A 85 16.17 -16.81 -2.74
C LYS A 85 16.04 -15.29 -2.63
N LEU A 86 16.69 -14.57 -3.54
CA LEU A 86 16.60 -13.12 -3.60
C LEU A 86 15.20 -12.65 -4.00
N LEU A 87 14.57 -13.30 -4.99
CA LEU A 87 13.20 -13.00 -5.41
C LEU A 87 12.23 -13.18 -4.24
N ILE A 88 12.28 -14.33 -3.57
CA ILE A 88 11.40 -14.61 -2.42
C ILE A 88 11.63 -13.59 -1.30
N HIS A 89 12.90 -13.28 -0.98
CA HIS A 89 13.22 -12.31 0.07
C HIS A 89 12.65 -10.92 -0.24
N ASN A 90 12.81 -10.45 -1.48
CA ASN A 90 12.30 -9.16 -1.90
C ASN A 90 10.77 -9.14 -1.97
N LEU A 91 10.15 -10.22 -2.45
CA LEU A 91 8.69 -10.35 -2.47
C LEU A 91 8.11 -10.33 -1.05
N LEU A 92 8.75 -11.02 -0.11
CA LEU A 92 8.33 -11.01 1.29
C LEU A 92 8.47 -9.62 1.91
N ILE A 93 9.60 -8.94 1.74
CA ILE A 93 9.81 -7.63 2.38
C ILE A 93 8.98 -6.55 1.70
N TYR A 94 9.14 -6.37 0.39
CA TYR A 94 8.51 -5.26 -0.33
C TYR A 94 7.05 -5.55 -0.68
N GLY A 95 6.67 -6.81 -0.90
CA GLY A 95 5.28 -7.20 -1.12
C GLY A 95 4.45 -7.16 0.17
N LEU A 96 4.93 -7.78 1.26
CA LEU A 96 4.20 -7.67 2.55
C LEU A 96 4.27 -6.25 3.10
N GLY A 97 5.41 -5.57 2.97
CA GLY A 97 5.51 -4.16 3.35
C GLY A 97 4.53 -3.28 2.56
N GLY A 98 4.44 -3.49 1.25
CA GLY A 98 3.50 -2.79 0.37
C GLY A 98 2.04 -3.15 0.64
N MET A 99 1.75 -4.31 1.23
CA MET A 99 0.40 -4.70 1.64
C MET A 99 0.03 -4.14 3.02
N ILE A 100 0.93 -4.23 4.01
CA ILE A 100 0.64 -3.85 5.40
C ILE A 100 0.62 -2.32 5.57
N ALA A 101 1.57 -1.61 4.98
CA ALA A 101 1.70 -0.15 5.12
C ALA A 101 0.40 0.61 4.78
N PRO A 102 -0.27 0.38 3.63
CA PRO A 102 -1.54 1.03 3.33
C PRO A 102 -2.69 0.61 4.25
N PHE A 103 -2.79 -0.65 4.67
CA PHE A 103 -3.84 -1.07 5.61
C PHE A 103 -3.76 -0.29 6.92
N VAL A 104 -2.55 -0.19 7.48
CA VAL A 104 -2.33 0.55 8.74
C VAL A 104 -2.45 2.05 8.52
N GLY A 105 -1.86 2.58 7.45
CA GLY A 105 -1.85 4.01 7.15
C GLY A 105 -3.24 4.57 6.84
N ILE A 106 -4.00 3.92 5.95
CA ILE A 106 -5.37 4.34 5.61
C ILE A 106 -6.26 4.26 6.85
N LYS A 107 -6.16 3.19 7.66
CA LYS A 107 -6.95 3.07 8.88
C LYS A 107 -6.62 4.16 9.89
N ALA A 108 -5.34 4.46 10.10
CA ALA A 108 -4.92 5.52 11.02
C ALA A 108 -5.43 6.89 10.55
N ILE A 109 -5.37 7.18 9.25
CA ILE A 109 -5.90 8.41 8.68
C ILE A 109 -7.43 8.46 8.83
N ASP A 110 -8.13 7.36 8.54
CA ASP A 110 -9.59 7.28 8.69
C ASP A 110 -10.03 7.53 10.13
N MET A 111 -9.30 6.99 11.11
CA MET A 111 -9.58 7.27 12.53
C MET A 111 -9.44 8.75 12.87
N VAL A 112 -8.46 9.45 12.30
CA VAL A 112 -8.30 10.89 12.53
C VAL A 112 -9.37 11.69 11.80
N VAL A 113 -9.62 11.37 10.52
CA VAL A 113 -10.64 12.04 9.70
C VAL A 113 -12.04 11.87 10.28
N ALA A 114 -12.37 10.66 10.76
CA ALA A 114 -13.66 10.35 11.37
C ALA A 114 -13.92 11.08 12.70
N LEU A 115 -12.90 11.68 13.33
CA LEU A 115 -13.10 12.57 14.48
C LEU A 115 -13.62 13.95 14.07
N PHE A 116 -13.45 14.34 12.80
CA PHE A 116 -13.81 15.66 12.29
C PHE A 116 -14.93 15.63 11.24
N ALA A 117 -15.36 14.44 10.80
CA ALA A 117 -16.38 14.21 9.79
C ALA A 117 -17.69 13.73 10.43
#